data_AF-A0A6J6WZ52-F1
#
_entry.id   AF-A0A6J6WZ52-F1
#
_cell.length_a   1.000
_cell.length_b   1.000
_cell.length_c   1.000
_cell.angle_alpha   90.00
_cell.angle_beta   90.00
_cell.angle_gamma   90.00
#
_symmetry.space_group_name_H-M   'P 1'
#
loop_
_entity.id
_entity.type
_entity.pdbx_description
1 polymer ?
#
loop_
_entity_poly.entity_id
_entity_poly.type
_entity_poly.pdbx_seq_one_letter_code
_entity_poly.pdbx_strand_id
1 'polypeptide(L)'
;MGDPNGPPPPTDIDEFVDQANESGRMVIGTPEMAIAQIERLQEKTGGFGCYLFLGADLADWHQTLRSYELFAEQVMPHFTGQLAGPQASYDKVVGAGSRWVDATLGAQMTAIADYEAMKAARS
;
A
#
# COMPACT_ATOMS: atom_id res chain seq x y z
N MET A 1 21.11 -13.00 24.98
CA MET A 1 22.44 -12.78 25.57
C MET A 1 23.42 -12.79 24.40
N GLY A 2 24.03 -11.64 24.08
CA GLY A 2 24.86 -11.49 22.88
C GLY A 2 26.17 -12.29 22.96
N ASP A 3 26.75 -12.60 21.79
CA ASP A 3 28.08 -13.23 21.71
C ASP A 3 29.11 -12.34 22.44
N PRO A 4 29.80 -12.84 23.49
CA PRO A 4 30.79 -12.06 24.23
C PRO A 4 32.03 -11.68 23.40
N ASN A 5 32.20 -12.23 22.20
CA ASN A 5 33.28 -11.86 21.26
C ASN A 5 32.77 -11.10 20.03
N GLY A 6 31.47 -10.75 19.99
CA GLY A 6 30.91 -9.94 18.92
C GLY A 6 31.51 -8.53 18.92
N PRO A 7 31.48 -7.82 17.78
CA PRO A 7 31.81 -6.40 17.76
C PRO A 7 30.96 -5.65 18.81
N PRO A 8 31.54 -4.64 19.49
CA PRO A 8 30.79 -3.87 20.47
C PRO A 8 29.54 -3.28 19.81
N PRO A 9 28.42 -3.12 20.54
CA PRO A 9 27.23 -2.50 19.98
C PRO A 9 27.59 -1.11 19.44
N PRO A 10 27.04 -0.71 18.28
CA PRO A 10 27.26 0.60 17.72
C PRO A 10 26.93 1.68 18.74
N THR A 11 27.79 2.69 18.83
CA THR A 11 27.58 3.85 19.72
C THR A 11 26.75 4.93 19.05
N ASP A 12 26.64 4.88 17.73
CA ASP A 12 25.84 5.78 16.92
C ASP A 12 24.53 5.11 16.49
N ILE A 13 23.45 5.89 16.47
CA ILE A 13 22.11 5.38 16.17
C ILE A 13 21.99 5.01 14.70
N ASP A 14 22.58 5.81 13.80
CA ASP A 14 22.50 5.54 12.37
C ASP A 14 23.27 4.25 12.03
N GLU A 15 24.48 4.08 12.59
CA GLU A 15 25.24 2.82 12.46
C GLU A 15 24.48 1.60 12.99
N PHE A 16 23.73 1.75 14.11
CA PHE A 16 22.88 0.68 14.62
C PHE A 16 21.73 0.33 13.66
N VAL A 17 21.04 1.35 13.12
CA VAL A 17 19.94 1.16 12.17
C VAL A 17 20.43 0.47 10.91
N ASP A 18 21.57 0.90 10.37
CA ASP A 18 22.19 0.30 9.20
C ASP A 18 22.55 -1.17 9.46
N GLN A 19 23.27 -1.46 10.54
CA GLN A 19 23.64 -2.84 10.90
C GLN A 19 22.41 -3.74 11.11
N ALA A 20 21.35 -3.22 11.75
CA ALA A 20 20.12 -3.97 12.00
C ALA A 20 19.41 -4.34 10.69
N ASN A 21 19.29 -3.39 9.77
CA ASN A 21 18.71 -3.59 8.44
C ASN A 21 19.58 -4.53 7.58
N GLU A 22 20.90 -4.32 7.53
CA GLU A 22 21.85 -5.13 6.74
C GLU A 22 21.90 -6.58 7.21
N SER A 23 21.80 -6.83 8.52
CA SER A 23 21.72 -8.18 9.06
C SER A 23 20.51 -8.97 8.56
N GLY A 24 19.50 -8.27 8.03
CA GLY A 24 18.22 -8.81 7.59
C GLY A 24 17.36 -9.33 8.74
N ARG A 25 17.73 -9.06 10.01
CA ARG A 25 17.01 -9.49 11.20
C ARG A 25 15.91 -8.52 11.61
N MET A 26 16.04 -7.25 11.23
CA MET A 26 15.08 -6.19 11.53
C MET A 26 14.79 -5.38 10.27
N VAL A 27 13.69 -4.62 10.30
CA VAL A 27 13.40 -3.57 9.32
C VAL A 27 13.04 -2.32 10.09
N ILE A 28 13.85 -1.28 9.93
CA ILE A 28 13.67 0.04 10.51
C ILE A 28 13.70 1.02 9.35
N GLY A 29 12.54 1.59 8.99
CA GLY A 29 12.43 2.48 7.83
C GLY A 29 11.02 2.56 7.25
N THR A 30 10.95 2.61 5.92
CA THR A 30 9.71 2.86 5.17
C THR A 30 8.90 1.57 4.89
N PRO A 31 7.62 1.67 4.51
CA PRO A 31 6.82 0.51 4.10
C PRO A 31 7.43 -0.28 2.95
N GLU A 32 8.09 0.36 2.00
CA GLU A 32 8.75 -0.31 0.86
C GLU A 32 9.90 -1.21 1.32
N MET A 33 10.65 -0.79 2.34
CA MET A 33 11.69 -1.62 2.95
C MET A 33 11.10 -2.85 3.61
N ALA A 34 9.93 -2.73 4.25
CA ALA A 34 9.21 -3.85 4.84
C ALA A 34 8.68 -4.83 3.79
N ILE A 35 8.18 -4.33 2.65
CA ILE A 35 7.78 -5.16 1.51
C ILE A 35 8.99 -5.97 0.99
N ALA A 36 10.10 -5.29 0.70
CA ALA A 36 11.31 -5.93 0.18
C ALA A 36 11.87 -7.00 1.15
N GLN A 37 11.78 -6.75 2.45
CA GLN A 37 12.14 -7.72 3.47
C GLN A 37 11.28 -8.99 3.39
N ILE A 38 9.95 -8.83 3.34
CA ILE A 38 8.99 -9.95 3.31
C ILE A 38 9.16 -10.76 2.03
N GLU A 39 9.33 -10.12 0.88
CA GLU A 39 9.60 -10.78 -0.40
C GLU A 39 10.86 -11.62 -0.33
N ARG A 40 11.96 -11.07 0.20
CA ARG A 40 13.20 -11.81 0.39
C ARG A 40 13.03 -13.02 1.32
N LEU A 41 12.24 -12.89 2.38
CA LEU A 41 11.94 -14.00 3.28
C LEU A 41 11.13 -15.09 2.56
N GLN A 42 10.09 -14.72 1.80
CA GLN A 42 9.29 -15.66 1.02
C GLN A 42 10.15 -16.40 -0.01
N GLU A 43 11.03 -15.69 -0.73
CA GLU A 43 11.93 -16.29 -1.72
C GLU A 43 12.88 -17.30 -1.06
N LYS A 44 13.45 -16.97 0.11
CA LYS A 44 14.37 -17.85 0.84
C LYS A 44 13.70 -19.09 1.45
N THR A 45 12.43 -18.99 1.87
CA THR A 45 11.73 -20.10 2.55
C THR A 45 10.81 -20.89 1.63
N GLY A 46 10.55 -20.42 0.41
CA GLY A 46 9.48 -20.94 -0.44
C GLY A 46 8.08 -20.49 0.00
N GLY A 47 8.00 -19.44 0.82
CA GLY A 47 6.77 -18.87 1.35
C GLY A 47 6.49 -19.22 2.82
N PHE A 48 5.46 -18.56 3.37
CA PHE A 48 4.91 -18.80 4.71
C PHE A 48 3.45 -18.33 4.76
N GLY A 49 2.65 -18.93 5.64
CA GLY A 49 1.22 -18.61 5.77
C GLY A 49 0.91 -17.39 6.64
N CYS A 50 1.83 -16.98 7.51
CA CYS A 50 1.62 -15.88 8.45
C CYS A 50 2.96 -15.21 8.81
N TYR A 51 2.96 -13.89 8.91
CA TYR A 51 4.07 -13.09 9.40
C TYR A 51 3.69 -12.51 10.78
N LEU A 52 4.50 -12.78 11.79
CA LEU A 52 4.25 -12.32 13.16
C LEU A 52 5.23 -11.22 13.53
N PHE A 53 4.72 -10.14 14.10
CA PHE A 53 5.55 -9.05 14.63
C PHE A 53 6.22 -9.47 15.93
N LEU A 54 7.48 -9.06 16.08
CA LEU A 54 8.12 -9.03 17.38
C LEU A 54 7.61 -7.80 18.14
N GLY A 55 6.66 -8.00 19.06
CA GLY A 55 6.15 -6.96 19.95
C GLY A 55 7.13 -6.63 21.08
N ALA A 56 8.34 -6.21 20.72
CA ALA A 56 9.30 -5.64 21.67
C ALA A 56 8.97 -4.15 21.86
N ASP A 57 9.02 -3.65 23.10
CA ASP A 57 8.79 -2.24 23.46
C ASP A 57 9.96 -1.35 22.97
N LEU A 58 10.16 -1.32 21.65
CA LEU A 58 11.25 -0.61 20.96
C LEU A 58 10.92 0.87 20.73
N ALA A 59 9.65 1.24 20.82
CA ALA A 59 9.18 2.59 20.59
C ALA A 59 7.97 2.90 21.48
N ASP A 60 7.72 4.19 21.70
CA ASP A 60 6.53 4.65 22.42
C ASP A 60 5.25 4.16 21.73
N TRP A 61 4.18 3.99 22.52
CA TRP A 61 2.91 3.41 22.07
C TRP A 61 2.38 4.00 20.75
N HIS A 62 2.40 5.32 20.60
CA HIS A 62 1.89 5.98 19.40
C HIS A 62 2.70 5.62 18.15
N GLN A 63 4.02 5.47 18.27
CA GLN A 63 4.89 5.09 17.14
C GLN A 63 4.72 3.61 16.79
N THR A 64 4.56 2.75 17.81
CA THR A 64 4.24 1.34 17.62
C THR A 64 2.91 1.16 16.89
N LEU A 65 1.87 1.89 17.32
CA LEU A 65 0.57 1.86 16.65
C LEU A 65 0.68 2.35 15.20
N ARG A 66 1.41 3.46 14.97
CA ARG A 66 1.62 3.99 13.62
C ARG A 66 2.32 2.98 12.71
N SER A 67 3.28 2.23 13.23
CA SER A 67 3.95 1.15 12.48
C SER A 67 2.96 0.06 12.04
N TYR A 68 2.04 -0.35 12.92
CA TYR A 68 1.00 -1.32 12.57
C TYR A 68 0.00 -0.78 11.54
N GLU A 69 -0.39 0.49 11.63
CA GLU A 69 -1.23 1.14 10.61
C GLU A 69 -0.54 1.13 9.25
N LEU A 70 0.73 1.54 9.18
CA LEU A 70 1.50 1.52 7.93
C LEU A 70 1.58 0.11 7.34
N PHE A 71 1.75 -0.92 8.18
CA PHE A 71 1.71 -2.30 7.72
C PHE A 71 0.36 -2.69 7.14
N ALA A 72 -0.74 -2.35 7.82
CA ALA A 72 -2.09 -2.68 7.36
C ALA A 72 -2.48 -1.92 6.07
N GLU A 73 -2.10 -0.64 5.96
CA GLU A 73 -2.51 0.24 4.86
C GLU A 73 -1.61 0.14 3.63
N GLN A 74 -0.31 -0.11 3.82
CA GLN A 74 0.68 0.04 2.73
C GLN A 74 1.47 -1.23 2.44
N VAL A 75 1.72 -2.09 3.44
CA VAL A 75 2.52 -3.31 3.25
C VAL A 75 1.65 -4.50 2.87
N MET A 76 0.66 -4.85 3.70
CA MET A 76 -0.17 -6.04 3.49
C MET A 76 -1.01 -6.04 2.20
N PRO A 77 -1.52 -4.89 1.68
CA PRO A 77 -2.24 -4.86 0.41
C PRO A 77 -1.43 -5.33 -0.79
N HIS A 78 -0.10 -5.16 -0.75
CA HIS A 78 0.83 -5.67 -1.78
C HIS A 78 0.78 -7.19 -1.90
N PHE A 79 0.71 -7.89 -0.76
CA PHE A 79 0.73 -9.35 -0.70
C PHE A 79 -0.65 -10.00 -0.82
N THR A 80 -1.71 -9.26 -0.51
CA THR A 80 -3.09 -9.81 -0.43
C THR A 80 -3.90 -9.57 -1.71
N GLY A 81 -3.33 -8.89 -2.72
CA GLY A 81 -4.00 -8.58 -3.97
C GLY A 81 -5.11 -7.54 -3.85
N GLN A 82 -5.23 -6.86 -2.71
CA GLN A 82 -6.27 -5.85 -2.47
C GLN A 82 -6.18 -4.66 -3.43
N LEU A 83 -4.99 -4.35 -3.94
CA LEU A 83 -4.77 -3.23 -4.87
C LEU A 83 -5.24 -3.51 -6.30
N ALA A 84 -5.47 -4.78 -6.68
CA ALA A 84 -5.81 -5.15 -8.05
C ALA A 84 -7.16 -4.55 -8.51
N GLY A 85 -8.17 -4.57 -7.64
CA GLY A 85 -9.50 -4.02 -7.95
C GLY A 85 -9.49 -2.50 -8.15
N PRO A 86 -8.97 -1.72 -7.18
CA PRO A 86 -8.80 -0.28 -7.33
C PRO A 86 -7.97 0.11 -8.54
N GLN A 87 -6.84 -0.56 -8.78
CA GLN A 87 -5.98 -0.29 -9.93
C GLN A 87 -6.71 -0.54 -11.26
N ALA A 88 -7.39 -1.66 -11.40
CA ALA A 88 -8.15 -1.97 -12.61
C ALA A 88 -9.28 -0.95 -12.88
N SER A 89 -9.92 -0.47 -11.81
CA SER A 89 -10.92 0.61 -11.91
C SER A 89 -10.29 1.91 -12.40
N TYR A 90 -9.16 2.30 -11.80
CA TYR A 90 -8.40 3.48 -12.20
C TYR A 90 -8.00 3.40 -13.69
N ASP A 91 -7.39 2.30 -14.11
CA ASP A 91 -6.95 2.08 -15.49
C ASP A 91 -8.12 2.14 -16.48
N LYS A 92 -9.29 1.60 -16.11
CA LYS A 92 -10.50 1.65 -16.94
C LYS A 92 -11.04 3.07 -17.12
N VAL A 93 -10.99 3.90 -16.06
CA VAL A 93 -11.49 5.28 -16.12
C VAL A 93 -10.50 6.15 -16.90
N VAL A 94 -9.22 6.10 -16.52
CA VAL A 94 -8.18 6.93 -17.14
C VAL A 94 -7.92 6.51 -18.58
N GLY A 95 -7.85 5.20 -18.86
CA GLY A 95 -7.62 4.67 -20.20
C GLY A 95 -8.77 4.92 -21.19
N ALA A 96 -9.97 5.26 -20.71
CA ALA A 96 -11.10 5.58 -21.57
C ALA A 96 -11.10 7.02 -22.11
N GLY A 97 -10.20 7.88 -21.63
CA GLY A 97 -10.08 9.27 -22.10
C GLY A 97 -11.40 10.04 -21.98
N SER A 98 -11.81 10.74 -23.06
CA SER A 98 -13.05 11.54 -23.08
C SER A 98 -14.32 10.71 -23.17
N ARG A 99 -14.25 9.40 -23.46
CA ARG A 99 -15.42 8.56 -23.79
C ARG A 99 -16.55 8.69 -22.77
N TRP A 100 -16.23 8.68 -21.48
CA TRP A 100 -17.23 8.78 -20.41
C TRP A 100 -17.84 10.17 -20.34
N VAL A 101 -17.04 11.22 -20.53
CA VAL A 101 -17.49 12.61 -20.60
C VAL A 101 -18.42 12.80 -21.81
N ASP A 102 -18.02 12.31 -22.98
CA ASP A 102 -18.79 12.41 -24.22
C ASP A 102 -20.13 11.67 -24.10
N ALA A 103 -20.13 10.48 -23.48
CA ALA A 103 -21.35 9.72 -23.23
C ALA A 103 -22.31 10.46 -22.27
N THR A 104 -21.79 11.09 -21.21
CA THR A 104 -22.60 11.90 -20.30
C THR A 104 -23.17 13.13 -21.00
N LEU A 105 -22.36 13.86 -21.78
CA LEU A 105 -22.81 15.02 -22.55
C LEU A 105 -23.90 14.62 -23.56
N GLY A 106 -23.70 13.53 -24.29
CA GLY A 106 -24.69 13.00 -25.24
C GLY A 106 -26.01 12.66 -24.55
N ALA A 107 -25.98 11.98 -23.41
CA ALA A 107 -27.19 11.64 -22.66
C ALA A 107 -27.94 12.90 -22.16
N GLN A 108 -27.22 13.93 -21.70
CA GLN A 108 -27.81 15.20 -21.31
C GLN A 108 -28.50 15.90 -22.49
N MET A 109 -27.84 15.94 -23.66
CA MET A 109 -28.42 16.55 -24.85
C MET A 109 -29.68 15.83 -25.33
N THR A 110 -29.69 14.49 -25.31
CA THR A 110 -30.89 13.70 -25.66
C THR A 110 -32.04 14.01 -24.71
N ALA A 111 -31.80 14.05 -23.40
CA ALA A 111 -32.84 14.36 -22.42
C ALA A 111 -33.43 15.77 -22.61
N ILE A 112 -32.61 16.76 -22.98
CA ILE A 112 -33.07 18.11 -23.33
C ILE A 112 -33.98 18.06 -24.56
N ALA A 113 -33.54 17.39 -25.63
CA ALA A 113 -34.32 17.27 -26.86
C ALA A 113 -35.67 16.56 -26.64
N ASP A 114 -35.69 15.48 -25.87
CA ASP A 114 -36.91 14.75 -25.53
C ASP A 114 -37.90 15.64 -24.74
N TYR A 115 -37.39 16.44 -23.81
CA TYR A 115 -38.19 17.39 -23.05
C TYR A 115 -38.80 18.48 -23.95
N GLU A 116 -38.02 19.04 -24.87
CA GLU A 116 -38.50 20.03 -25.83
C GLU A 116 -39.59 19.44 -26.74
N ALA A 117 -39.41 18.21 -27.24
CA ALA A 117 -40.40 17.52 -28.05
C ALA A 117 -41.71 17.25 -27.29
N MET A 118 -41.62 16.78 -26.03
CA MET A 118 -42.80 16.59 -25.16
C MET A 118 -43.54 17.90 -24.90
N LYS A 119 -42.81 19.01 -24.72
CA LYS A 119 -43.40 20.32 -24.49
C LYS A 119 -44.13 20.84 -25.74
N ALA A 120 -43.53 20.70 -26.92
CA ALA A 120 -44.14 21.09 -28.19
C ALA A 120 -45.40 20.28 -28.53
N ALA A 121 -45.46 19.00 -28.14
CA ALA A 121 -46.65 18.16 -28.32
C ALA A 121 -47.80 18.49 -27.35
N ARG A 122 -47.53 19.26 -26.28
CA ARG A 122 -48.53 19.69 -25.27
C ARG A 122 -49.08 21.10 -25.50
N SER A 123 -48.49 21.87 -26.42
CA SER A 123 -48.94 23.21 -26.84
C SER A 123 -49.74 23.15 -28.12
#